data_AF-A0A3E0IKM1-F1
#
_entry.id   AF-A0A3E0IKM1-F1
#
_cell.length_a   1.000
_cell.length_b   1.000
_cell.length_c   1.000
_cell.angle_alpha   90.00
_cell.angle_beta   90.00
_cell.angle_gamma   90.00
#
_symmetry.space_group_name_H-M   'P 1'
#
loop_
_entity.id
_entity.type
_entity.pdbx_description
1 polymer ?
#
loop_
_entity_poly.entity_id
_entity_poly.type
_entity_poly.pdbx_seq_one_letter_code
_entity_poly.pdbx_strand_id
1 'polypeptide(L)'
;KWSNGDPVTAHDFEFAWKRVLNPDTAAEYAYIMYDIENAEEINMGKKDPSTLGVKALDDYTLQIKLVKPIPYFQEMLAFGTFRPQNEKVVKKYGDRYGTSAERLVYNGPFKVKDWAVEDKILLEKNENYWDKDAVKLDKVNFKVLKDGQAGASLYDTGSVDDTTISA
;
A
#
# COMPACT_ATOMS: atom_id res chain seq x y z
N LYS A 1 -4.32 -7.31 -11.78
CA LYS A 1 -4.99 -8.22 -10.83
C LYS A 1 -4.20 -8.23 -9.52
N TRP A 2 -4.78 -8.76 -8.44
CA TRP A 2 -4.00 -9.15 -7.26
C TRP A 2 -3.08 -10.34 -7.60
N SER A 3 -2.01 -10.52 -6.83
CA SER A 3 -1.01 -11.57 -7.06
C SER A 3 -1.56 -12.98 -6.87
N ASN A 4 -2.68 -13.13 -6.17
CA ASN A 4 -3.43 -14.38 -6.01
C ASN A 4 -4.43 -14.65 -7.17
N GLY A 5 -4.51 -13.76 -8.16
CA GLY A 5 -5.39 -13.89 -9.33
C GLY A 5 -6.73 -13.16 -9.21
N ASP A 6 -7.12 -12.69 -8.01
CA ASP A 6 -8.36 -11.92 -7.82
C ASP A 6 -8.34 -10.63 -8.67
N PRO A 7 -9.50 -10.18 -9.21
CA PRO A 7 -9.59 -8.86 -9.81
C PRO A 7 -9.36 -7.77 -8.75
N VAL A 8 -8.78 -6.64 -9.17
CA VAL A 8 -8.78 -5.43 -8.34
C VAL A 8 -10.05 -4.67 -8.70
N THR A 9 -10.86 -4.32 -7.71
CA THR A 9 -12.19 -3.70 -7.90
C THR A 9 -12.32 -2.43 -7.07
N ALA A 10 -13.33 -1.59 -7.36
CA ALA A 10 -13.67 -0.42 -6.56
C ALA A 10 -13.98 -0.79 -5.09
N HIS A 11 -14.50 -1.99 -4.85
CA HIS A 11 -14.77 -2.50 -3.51
C HIS A 11 -13.49 -2.65 -2.66
N ASP A 12 -12.34 -2.95 -3.27
CA ASP A 12 -11.05 -3.03 -2.56
C ASP A 12 -10.61 -1.66 -2.02
N PHE A 13 -10.95 -0.58 -2.71
CA PHE A 13 -10.67 0.80 -2.28
C PHE A 13 -11.63 1.24 -1.18
N GLU A 14 -12.93 1.03 -1.37
CA GLU A 14 -13.94 1.35 -0.37
C GLU A 14 -13.67 0.63 0.96
N PHE A 15 -13.35 -0.67 0.90
CA PHE A 15 -12.96 -1.45 2.07
C PHE A 15 -11.69 -0.88 2.74
N ALA A 16 -10.63 -0.64 1.95
CA ALA A 16 -9.36 -0.16 2.49
C ALA A 16 -9.50 1.17 3.21
N TRP A 17 -10.25 2.12 2.63
CA TRP A 17 -10.37 3.47 3.19
C TRP A 17 -11.28 3.48 4.41
N LYS A 18 -12.35 2.67 4.42
CA LYS A 18 -13.15 2.41 5.63
C LYS A 18 -12.30 1.79 6.74
N ARG A 19 -11.38 0.89 6.40
CA ARG A 19 -10.46 0.30 7.38
C ARG A 19 -9.47 1.32 7.93
N VAL A 20 -8.86 2.16 7.08
CA VAL A 20 -7.96 3.24 7.53
C VAL A 20 -8.66 4.18 8.52
N LEU A 21 -9.91 4.54 8.22
CA LEU A 21 -10.68 5.48 9.04
C LEU A 21 -11.36 4.83 10.25
N ASN A 22 -11.40 3.50 10.35
CA ASN A 22 -11.97 2.83 11.51
C ASN A 22 -11.12 3.13 12.77
N PRO A 23 -11.71 3.72 13.84
CA PRO A 23 -11.00 4.01 15.09
C PRO A 23 -10.24 2.80 15.67
N ASP A 24 -10.79 1.59 15.54
CA ASP A 24 -10.19 0.35 16.06
C ASP A 24 -8.93 -0.06 15.29
N THR A 25 -8.77 0.43 14.04
CA THR A 25 -7.54 0.20 13.27
C THR A 25 -6.39 1.07 13.78
N ALA A 26 -6.68 2.17 14.47
CA ALA A 26 -5.70 3.10 15.04
C ALA A 26 -4.62 3.53 14.03
N ALA A 27 -5.00 3.78 12.78
CA ALA A 27 -4.07 4.17 11.72
C ALA A 27 -3.53 5.59 11.99
N GLU A 28 -2.23 5.71 12.25
CA GLU A 28 -1.56 7.00 12.53
C GLU A 28 -1.71 8.01 11.38
N TYR A 29 -1.90 7.53 10.16
CA TYR A 29 -2.08 8.34 8.95
C TYR A 29 -3.54 8.58 8.55
N ALA A 30 -4.53 8.22 9.37
CA ALA A 30 -5.96 8.39 9.02
C ALA A 30 -6.33 9.83 8.63
N TYR A 31 -5.67 10.82 9.25
CA TYR A 31 -5.88 12.25 8.99
C TYR A 31 -5.69 12.66 7.52
N ILE A 32 -4.88 11.92 6.74
CA ILE A 32 -4.64 12.26 5.33
C ILE A 32 -5.88 12.07 4.44
N MET A 33 -6.90 11.38 4.96
CA MET A 33 -8.18 11.16 4.28
C MET A 33 -9.30 12.14 4.72
N TYR A 34 -9.03 13.10 5.61
CA TYR A 34 -10.07 13.96 6.19
C TYR A 34 -10.74 14.93 5.20
N ASP A 35 -10.15 15.12 4.02
CA ASP A 35 -10.79 15.85 2.93
C ASP A 35 -11.99 15.08 2.31
N ILE A 36 -12.15 13.79 2.61
CA ILE A 36 -13.31 12.98 2.21
C ILE A 36 -14.49 13.26 3.15
N GLU A 37 -15.70 13.39 2.60
CA GLU A 37 -16.90 13.63 3.39
C GLU A 37 -17.08 12.60 4.52
N ASN A 38 -17.31 13.09 5.73
CA ASN A 38 -17.48 12.33 6.98
C ASN A 38 -16.24 11.58 7.51
N ALA A 39 -15.09 11.64 6.83
CA ALA A 39 -13.92 10.83 7.20
C ALA A 39 -13.38 11.16 8.61
N GLU A 40 -13.23 12.44 8.94
CA GLU A 40 -12.76 12.87 10.26
C GLU A 40 -13.72 12.43 11.37
N GLU A 41 -15.02 12.67 11.21
CA GLU A 41 -15.98 12.31 12.25
C GLU A 41 -16.11 10.79 12.42
N ILE A 42 -15.96 10.01 11.35
CA ILE A 42 -15.88 8.54 11.44
C ILE A 42 -14.65 8.12 12.22
N ASN A 43 -13.48 8.70 11.92
CA ASN A 43 -12.24 8.36 12.63
C ASN A 43 -12.25 8.78 14.10
N MET A 44 -13.00 9.82 14.45
CA MET A 44 -13.27 10.20 15.83
C MET A 44 -14.37 9.38 16.52
N GLY A 45 -14.97 8.38 15.84
CA GLY A 45 -16.05 7.57 16.39
C GLY A 45 -17.39 8.31 16.54
N LYS A 46 -17.59 9.43 15.83
CA LYS A 46 -18.77 10.29 15.91
C LYS A 46 -19.82 9.99 14.83
N LYS A 47 -19.46 9.28 13.77
CA LYS A 47 -20.36 8.89 12.66
C LYS A 47 -20.19 7.42 12.29
N ASP A 48 -21.24 6.85 11.71
CA ASP A 48 -21.25 5.47 11.23
C ASP A 48 -20.35 5.32 9.98
N PRO A 49 -19.47 4.31 9.91
CA PRO A 49 -18.58 4.08 8.76
C PRO A 49 -19.28 3.91 7.41
N SER A 50 -20.55 3.50 7.39
CA SER A 50 -21.37 3.41 6.17
C SER A 50 -21.69 4.77 5.54
N THR A 51 -21.55 5.85 6.31
CA THR A 51 -21.78 7.22 5.83
C THR A 51 -20.56 7.87 5.18
N LEU A 52 -19.42 7.17 5.11
CA LEU A 52 -18.21 7.67 4.45
C LEU A 52 -18.53 8.12 3.01
N GLY A 53 -17.97 9.25 2.59
CA GLY A 53 -18.08 9.80 1.23
C GLY A 53 -17.39 8.99 0.13
N VAL A 54 -17.32 7.67 0.26
CA VAL A 54 -16.64 6.75 -0.65
C VAL A 54 -17.57 5.58 -0.92
N LYS A 55 -17.86 5.35 -2.19
CA LYS A 55 -18.80 4.31 -2.60
C LYS A 55 -18.34 3.63 -3.88
N ALA A 56 -18.20 2.30 -3.85
CA ALA A 56 -18.15 1.52 -5.08
C ALA A 56 -19.55 1.47 -5.68
N LEU A 57 -19.74 2.08 -6.85
CA LEU A 57 -21.02 2.05 -7.57
C LEU A 57 -21.20 0.72 -8.32
N ASP A 58 -20.09 0.14 -8.76
CA ASP A 58 -19.95 -1.18 -9.36
C ASP A 58 -18.48 -1.65 -9.19
N ASP A 59 -18.11 -2.79 -9.80
CA ASP A 59 -16.76 -3.37 -9.68
C ASP A 59 -15.63 -2.44 -10.15
N TYR A 60 -15.90 -1.47 -11.03
CA TYR A 60 -14.88 -0.64 -11.67
C TYR A 60 -15.16 0.87 -11.61
N THR A 61 -16.19 1.29 -10.88
CA THR A 61 -16.55 2.70 -10.67
C THR A 61 -16.54 3.07 -9.19
N LEU A 62 -15.59 3.91 -8.78
CA LEU A 62 -15.51 4.46 -7.42
C LEU A 62 -15.98 5.91 -7.42
N GLN A 63 -16.99 6.23 -6.62
CA GLN A 63 -17.43 7.60 -6.36
C GLN A 63 -16.82 8.09 -5.05
N ILE A 64 -16.26 9.31 -5.09
CA ILE A 64 -15.66 9.98 -3.93
C ILE A 64 -16.28 11.36 -3.81
N LYS A 65 -16.82 11.67 -2.63
CA LYS A 65 -17.36 12.97 -2.27
C LYS A 65 -16.44 13.63 -1.25
N LEU A 66 -15.98 14.82 -1.60
CA LEU A 66 -15.10 15.62 -0.75
C LEU A 66 -15.90 16.64 0.06
N VAL A 67 -15.32 17.09 1.17
CA VAL A 67 -15.93 18.13 2.02
C VAL A 67 -16.02 19.50 1.31
N LYS A 68 -15.15 19.74 0.32
CA LYS A 68 -15.08 20.95 -0.51
C LYS A 68 -14.23 20.66 -1.77
N PRO A 69 -14.09 21.60 -2.72
CA PRO A 69 -13.10 21.46 -3.79
C PRO A 69 -11.66 21.39 -3.24
N ILE A 70 -10.93 20.32 -3.56
CA ILE A 70 -9.54 20.09 -3.12
C ILE A 70 -8.66 19.85 -4.36
N PRO A 71 -7.92 20.87 -4.84
CA PRO A 71 -7.16 20.78 -6.09
C PRO A 71 -6.11 19.67 -6.14
N TYR A 72 -5.49 19.35 -4.99
CA TYR A 72 -4.42 18.34 -4.87
C TYR A 72 -4.96 16.93 -4.60
N PHE A 73 -6.29 16.70 -4.60
CA PHE A 73 -6.85 15.41 -4.21
C PHE A 73 -6.37 14.26 -5.11
N GLN A 74 -6.18 14.52 -6.40
CA GLN A 74 -5.64 13.51 -7.33
C GLN A 74 -4.23 13.05 -6.95
N GLU A 75 -3.39 13.94 -6.41
CA GLU A 75 -2.05 13.59 -5.95
C GLU A 75 -2.11 12.72 -4.69
N MET A 76 -3.09 12.97 -3.81
CA MET A 76 -3.30 12.15 -2.62
C MET A 76 -3.63 10.70 -2.97
N LEU A 77 -4.36 10.46 -4.07
CA LEU A 77 -4.69 9.11 -4.54
C LEU A 77 -3.45 8.26 -4.92
N ALA A 78 -2.29 8.89 -5.15
CA ALA A 78 -1.03 8.19 -5.38
C ALA A 78 -0.30 7.80 -4.07
N PHE A 79 -0.70 8.37 -2.93
CA PHE A 79 -0.07 8.12 -1.64
C PHE A 79 -0.38 6.73 -1.09
N GLY A 80 0.54 6.17 -0.29
CA GLY A 80 0.47 4.80 0.20
C GLY A 80 -0.83 4.44 0.93
N THR A 81 -1.34 5.37 1.73
CA THR A 81 -2.58 5.19 2.51
C THR A 81 -3.82 5.02 1.64
N PHE A 82 -3.84 5.55 0.42
CA PHE A 82 -4.97 5.45 -0.51
C PHE A 82 -4.96 4.19 -1.38
N ARG A 83 -3.93 3.34 -1.26
CA ARG A 83 -3.86 2.08 -2.01
C ARG A 83 -4.98 1.12 -1.59
N PRO A 84 -5.53 0.31 -2.52
CA PRO A 84 -6.57 -0.65 -2.19
C PRO A 84 -5.99 -1.78 -1.32
N GLN A 85 -6.88 -2.51 -0.65
CA GLN A 85 -6.54 -3.71 0.12
C GLN A 85 -7.52 -4.82 -0.22
N ASN A 86 -7.02 -6.03 -0.48
CA ASN A 86 -7.88 -7.19 -0.75
C ASN A 86 -8.55 -7.63 0.55
N GLU A 87 -9.85 -7.41 0.66
CA GLU A 87 -10.64 -7.69 1.87
C GLU A 87 -10.52 -9.15 2.34
N LYS A 88 -10.54 -10.11 1.40
CA LYS A 88 -10.45 -11.55 1.73
C LYS A 88 -9.12 -11.86 2.41
N VAL A 89 -8.01 -11.31 1.91
CA VAL A 89 -6.67 -11.56 2.47
C VAL A 89 -6.49 -10.83 3.80
N VAL A 90 -6.98 -9.60 3.93
CA VAL A 90 -6.96 -8.86 5.20
C VAL A 90 -7.73 -9.64 6.27
N LYS A 91 -8.96 -10.06 5.98
CA LYS A 91 -9.77 -10.85 6.94
C LYS A 91 -9.15 -12.21 7.26
N LYS A 92 -8.56 -12.90 6.27
CA LYS A 92 -7.90 -14.20 6.48
C LYS A 92 -6.77 -14.12 7.51
N TYR A 93 -5.97 -13.05 7.47
CA TYR A 93 -4.80 -12.92 8.34
C TYR A 93 -5.03 -12.10 9.60
N GLY A 94 -6.09 -11.28 9.64
CA GLY A 94 -6.45 -10.46 10.81
C GLY A 94 -5.27 -9.59 11.24
N ASP A 95 -4.96 -9.62 12.54
CA ASP A 95 -3.86 -8.86 13.15
C ASP A 95 -2.47 -9.22 12.60
N ARG A 96 -2.35 -10.37 11.93
CA ARG A 96 -1.08 -10.78 11.29
C ARG A 96 -0.95 -10.28 9.86
N TYR A 97 -1.97 -9.65 9.28
CA TYR A 97 -1.89 -9.08 7.94
C TYR A 97 -0.73 -8.06 7.86
N GLY A 98 0.10 -8.16 6.82
CA GLY A 98 1.23 -7.24 6.64
C GLY A 98 2.47 -7.50 7.52
N THR A 99 2.49 -8.57 8.33
CA THR A 99 3.63 -8.90 9.20
C THR A 99 4.70 -9.79 8.56
N SER A 100 4.42 -10.37 7.38
CA SER A 100 5.38 -11.16 6.61
C SER A 100 4.96 -11.22 5.13
N ALA A 101 5.88 -11.65 4.25
CA ALA A 101 5.63 -11.76 2.81
C ALA A 101 4.47 -12.73 2.47
N GLU A 102 4.29 -13.80 3.25
CA GLU A 102 3.21 -14.79 3.09
C GLU A 102 1.82 -14.25 3.51
N ARG A 103 1.81 -13.19 4.32
CA ARG A 103 0.60 -12.58 4.91
C ARG A 103 0.18 -11.30 4.19
N LEU A 104 0.62 -11.17 2.94
CA LEU A 104 0.37 -10.05 2.04
C LEU A 104 -0.14 -10.56 0.69
N VAL A 105 -0.74 -9.66 -0.05
CA VAL A 105 -1.11 -9.84 -1.46
C VAL A 105 -0.82 -8.55 -2.20
N TYR A 106 -0.41 -8.64 -3.46
CA TYR A 106 0.20 -7.52 -4.18
C TYR A 106 -0.57 -7.22 -5.46
N ASN A 107 -0.82 -5.94 -5.75
CA ASN A 107 -1.38 -5.51 -7.04
C ASN A 107 -0.43 -4.61 -7.85
N GLY A 108 0.80 -4.43 -7.37
CA GLY A 108 1.85 -3.62 -8.00
C GLY A 108 2.76 -4.41 -8.95
N PRO A 109 3.81 -3.75 -9.49
CA PRO A 109 4.74 -4.32 -10.47
C PRO A 109 5.60 -5.47 -9.92
N PHE A 110 5.82 -5.47 -8.60
CA PHE A 110 6.56 -6.52 -7.91
C PHE A 110 5.76 -7.07 -6.73
N LYS A 111 6.12 -8.27 -6.30
CA LYS A 111 5.68 -8.91 -5.06
C LYS A 111 6.88 -9.21 -4.18
N VAL A 112 6.69 -9.16 -2.86
CA VAL A 112 7.74 -9.57 -1.92
C VAL A 112 7.82 -11.10 -1.94
N LYS A 113 8.99 -11.61 -2.31
CA LYS A 113 9.30 -13.04 -2.33
C LYS A 113 9.87 -13.51 -1.00
N ASP A 114 10.77 -12.73 -0.43
CA ASP A 114 11.46 -13.03 0.82
C ASP A 114 11.62 -11.73 1.62
N TRP A 115 11.39 -11.83 2.93
CA TRP A 115 11.54 -10.73 3.87
C TRP A 115 12.13 -11.26 5.17
N ALA A 116 13.40 -10.94 5.38
CA ALA A 116 14.10 -11.20 6.62
C ALA A 116 14.28 -9.87 7.36
N VAL A 117 13.64 -9.75 8.52
CA VAL A 117 13.62 -8.52 9.32
C VAL A 117 15.06 -8.13 9.69
N GLU A 118 15.38 -6.85 9.54
CA GLU A 118 16.72 -6.27 9.72
C GLU A 118 17.83 -6.77 8.78
N ASP A 119 17.52 -7.61 7.79
CA ASP A 119 18.51 -8.15 6.84
C ASP A 119 18.20 -7.75 5.40
N LYS A 120 17.07 -8.21 4.85
CA LYS A 120 16.78 -8.05 3.42
C LYS A 120 15.30 -8.09 3.06
N ILE A 121 14.99 -7.52 1.89
CA ILE A 121 13.71 -7.70 1.19
C ILE A 121 14.03 -8.06 -0.27
N LEU A 122 13.55 -9.21 -0.72
CA LEU A 122 13.63 -9.63 -2.12
C LEU A 122 12.29 -9.42 -2.80
N LEU A 123 12.28 -8.58 -3.83
CA LEU A 123 11.15 -8.42 -4.72
C LEU A 123 11.34 -9.27 -5.97
N GLU A 124 10.24 -9.85 -6.47
CA GLU A 124 10.20 -10.50 -7.78
C GLU A 124 9.06 -9.93 -8.63
N LYS A 125 9.25 -9.90 -9.95
CA LYS A 125 8.26 -9.40 -10.90
C LYS A 125 6.90 -10.06 -10.70
N ASN A 126 5.84 -9.26 -10.74
CA ASN A 126 4.46 -9.74 -10.58
C ASN A 126 3.84 -10.02 -11.95
N GLU A 127 3.74 -11.30 -12.32
CA GLU A 127 3.14 -11.74 -13.59
C GLU A 127 1.64 -11.43 -13.74
N ASN A 128 0.97 -11.03 -12.64
CA ASN A 128 -0.44 -10.62 -12.61
C ASN A 128 -0.63 -9.09 -12.68
N TYR A 129 0.46 -8.32 -12.73
CA TYR A 129 0.42 -6.88 -12.91
C TYR A 129 -0.06 -6.53 -14.32
N TRP A 130 -0.91 -5.52 -14.42
CA TRP A 130 -1.58 -5.17 -15.68
C TRP A 130 -0.61 -4.63 -16.74
N ASP A 131 0.43 -3.90 -16.30
CA ASP A 131 1.46 -3.30 -17.15
C ASP A 131 2.81 -4.02 -16.97
N LYS A 132 2.78 -5.35 -16.87
CA LYS A 132 3.99 -6.15 -16.63
C LYS A 132 5.01 -6.09 -17.76
N ASP A 133 4.59 -5.73 -18.97
CA ASP A 133 5.48 -5.61 -20.13
C ASP A 133 6.37 -4.36 -20.04
N ALA A 134 5.94 -3.32 -19.31
CA ALA A 134 6.78 -2.18 -18.97
C ALA A 134 7.85 -2.53 -17.92
N VAL A 135 7.61 -3.53 -17.08
CA VAL A 135 8.54 -3.95 -16.01
C VAL A 135 9.69 -4.76 -16.59
N LYS A 136 10.90 -4.19 -16.59
CA LYS A 136 12.11 -4.81 -17.19
C LYS A 136 12.96 -5.61 -16.20
N LEU A 137 12.89 -5.29 -14.91
CA LEU A 137 13.62 -6.01 -13.87
C LEU A 137 12.87 -7.28 -13.48
N ASP A 138 13.59 -8.40 -13.40
CA ASP A 138 13.03 -9.66 -12.91
C ASP A 138 12.93 -9.68 -11.38
N LYS A 139 13.91 -9.07 -10.71
CA LYS A 139 14.06 -9.04 -9.24
C LYS A 139 14.69 -7.74 -8.78
N VAL A 140 14.42 -7.38 -7.53
CA VAL A 140 15.11 -6.29 -6.82
C VAL A 140 15.52 -6.81 -5.45
N ASN A 141 16.80 -6.72 -5.12
CA ASN A 141 17.36 -7.17 -3.85
C ASN A 141 17.63 -5.94 -2.97
N PHE A 142 16.83 -5.73 -1.93
CA PHE A 142 17.11 -4.73 -0.91
C PHE A 142 17.90 -5.36 0.22
N LYS A 143 19.00 -4.71 0.61
CA LYS A 143 19.80 -5.05 1.78
C LYS A 143 19.68 -3.95 2.82
N VAL A 144 19.49 -4.32 4.07
CA VAL A 144 19.47 -3.38 5.19
C VAL A 144 20.91 -3.08 5.59
N LEU A 145 21.31 -1.82 5.39
CA LEU A 145 22.63 -1.31 5.75
C LEU A 145 22.45 -0.21 6.79
N LYS A 146 22.98 -0.44 8.01
CA LYS A 146 22.91 0.52 9.12
C LYS A 146 24.14 1.44 9.18
N ASP A 147 25.20 1.08 8.47
CA ASP A 147 26.48 1.78 8.42
C ASP A 147 26.78 2.24 6.99
N GLY A 148 27.04 3.55 6.82
CA GLY A 148 27.27 4.16 5.51
C GLY A 148 28.59 3.70 4.87
N GLN A 149 29.61 3.41 5.67
CA GLN A 149 30.91 2.96 5.17
C GLN A 149 30.82 1.53 4.60
N ALA A 150 30.07 0.65 5.27
CA ALA A 150 29.74 -0.67 4.75
C ALA A 150 28.97 -0.58 3.43
N GLY A 151 28.05 0.38 3.30
CA GLY A 151 27.35 0.65 2.04
C GLY A 151 28.27 1.08 0.91
N ALA A 152 29.16 2.06 1.16
CA ALA A 152 30.15 2.50 0.17
C ALA A 152 31.06 1.35 -0.29
N SER A 153 31.56 0.54 0.64
CA SER A 153 32.38 -0.63 0.31
C SER A 153 31.64 -1.68 -0.53
N LEU A 154 30.37 -1.94 -0.21
CA LEU A 154 29.54 -2.84 -1.01
C LEU A 154 29.25 -2.29 -2.41
N TYR A 155 29.13 -0.97 -2.55
CA TYR A 155 28.97 -0.33 -3.85
C TYR A 155 30.25 -0.42 -4.69
N ASP A 156 31.40 -0.11 -4.10
CA ASP A 156 32.71 -0.19 -4.76
C ASP A 156 33.04 -1.61 -5.26
N THR A 157 32.54 -2.64 -4.56
CA THR A 157 32.70 -4.05 -4.97
C THR A 157 31.63 -4.54 -5.95
N GLY A 158 30.65 -3.71 -6.32
CA GLY A 158 29.52 -4.10 -7.17
C GLY A 158 28.54 -5.06 -6.49
N SER A 159 28.57 -5.16 -5.17
CA SER A 159 27.63 -5.99 -4.39
C SER A 159 26.26 -5.33 -4.23
N VAL A 160 26.18 -4.01 -4.38
CA VAL A 160 24.94 -3.23 -4.44
C VAL A 160 25.03 -2.21 -5.59
N ASP A 161 23.88 -1.90 -6.19
CA ASP A 161 23.78 -0.94 -7.30
C ASP A 161 23.48 0.50 -6.83
N ASP A 162 23.16 0.68 -5.55
CA ASP A 162 22.81 1.97 -4.92
C ASP A 162 23.16 1.94 -3.42
N THR A 163 23.59 3.08 -2.87
CA THR A 163 23.84 3.27 -1.43
C THR A 163 23.75 4.75 -1.03
N THR A 164 23.26 5.01 0.18
CA THR A 164 23.25 6.36 0.76
C THR A 164 24.65 6.78 1.18
N ILE A 165 25.05 8.01 0.85
CA ILE A 165 26.27 8.66 1.34
C ILE A 165 25.85 9.88 2.17
N SER A 166 26.37 10.01 3.39
CA SER A 166 26.20 11.19 4.24
C SER A 166 27.50 11.99 4.32
N ALA A 167 27.38 13.31 4.32
CA ALA A 167 28.50 14.23 4.57
C ALA A 167 28.86 14.31 6.07
#